data_AF-D5V4J8-F1
#
_entry.id   AF-D5V4J8-F1
#
_cell.length_a   1.000
_cell.length_b   1.000
_cell.length_c   1.000
_cell.angle_alpha   90.00
_cell.angle_beta   90.00
_cell.angle_gamma   90.00
#
_symmetry.space_group_name_H-M   'P 1'
#
loop_
_entity.id
_entity.type
_entity.pdbx_description
1 polymer ?
#
loop_
_entity_poly.entity_id
_entity_poly.type
_entity_poly.pdbx_seq_one_letter_code
_entity_poly.pdbx_strand_id
1 'polypeptide(L)'
;MKKVFLLIYSAFASFLFSSSLLASDIKVSFTDKKWDGEKIPLDEVCSNYNVEAGSTPGLYIENLPDGAKKVILKFNDKTFTKMDNGGHGILSFDIEENATNVEIPPQIGETFELDEGFSVVNAHTGTRFGKQEGAYLAPCSGGKGNTYSVDISIVDSKGKVLTSKELVLGKY
;
A
#
# COMPACT_ATOMS: atom_id res chain seq x y z
N MET A 1 -16.09 -80.91 -1.09
CA MET A 1 -16.79 -79.63 -0.88
C MET A 1 -15.80 -78.62 -0.31
N LYS A 2 -15.26 -77.70 -1.12
CA LYS A 2 -14.35 -76.65 -0.65
C LYS A 2 -15.09 -75.31 -0.74
N LYS A 3 -15.37 -74.69 0.40
CA LYS A 3 -15.96 -73.35 0.49
C LYS A 3 -14.83 -72.33 0.33
N VAL A 4 -14.89 -71.53 -0.72
CA VAL A 4 -14.00 -70.39 -0.94
C VAL A 4 -14.62 -69.19 -0.22
N PHE A 5 -13.92 -68.67 0.79
CA PHE A 5 -14.28 -67.40 1.45
C PHE A 5 -13.67 -66.25 0.65
N LEU A 6 -14.52 -65.38 0.11
CA LEU A 6 -14.11 -64.12 -0.52
C LEU A 6 -14.01 -63.06 0.59
N LEU A 7 -12.80 -62.61 0.91
CA LEU A 7 -12.55 -61.46 1.79
C LEU A 7 -12.61 -60.18 0.95
N ILE A 8 -13.65 -59.37 1.17
CA ILE A 8 -13.79 -58.04 0.58
C ILE A 8 -13.07 -57.05 1.49
N TYR A 9 -11.89 -56.58 1.09
CA TYR A 9 -11.19 -55.48 1.75
C TYR A 9 -11.77 -54.15 1.25
N SER A 10 -12.51 -53.46 2.12
CA SER A 10 -12.98 -52.09 1.89
C SER A 10 -11.81 -51.11 2.08
N ALA A 11 -11.29 -50.56 0.99
CA ALA A 11 -10.30 -49.48 1.03
C ALA A 11 -10.99 -48.16 1.42
N PHE A 12 -10.67 -47.64 2.60
CA PHE A 12 -11.11 -46.31 3.05
C PHE A 12 -10.15 -45.27 2.46
N ALA A 13 -10.58 -44.57 1.41
CA ALA A 13 -9.80 -43.51 0.79
C ALA A 13 -9.96 -42.20 1.58
N SER A 14 -8.92 -41.79 2.30
CA SER A 14 -8.85 -40.50 2.99
C SER A 14 -8.74 -39.37 1.98
N PHE A 15 -9.83 -38.63 1.77
CA PHE A 15 -9.85 -37.42 0.94
C PHE A 15 -9.17 -36.28 1.73
N LEU A 16 -7.91 -36.00 1.40
CA LEU A 16 -7.23 -34.80 1.90
C LEU A 16 -7.83 -33.58 1.18
N PHE A 17 -8.70 -32.85 1.88
CA PHE A 17 -9.13 -31.52 1.43
C PHE A 17 -7.95 -30.56 1.53
N SER A 18 -7.26 -30.35 0.41
CA SER A 18 -6.34 -29.22 0.26
C SER A 18 -7.18 -27.95 0.17
N SER A 19 -7.44 -27.30 1.31
CA SER A 19 -8.00 -25.95 1.33
C SER A 19 -6.96 -25.00 0.74
N SER A 20 -7.17 -24.61 -0.52
CA SER A 20 -6.43 -23.53 -1.14
C SER A 20 -6.71 -22.26 -0.34
N LEU A 21 -5.71 -21.74 0.38
CA LEU A 21 -5.75 -20.38 0.91
C LEU A 21 -5.81 -19.44 -0.29
N LEU A 22 -7.02 -19.00 -0.66
CA LEU A 22 -7.18 -17.87 -1.56
C LEU A 22 -6.66 -16.66 -0.81
N ALA A 23 -5.47 -16.19 -1.19
CA ALA A 23 -5.03 -14.85 -0.80
C ALA A 23 -6.06 -13.87 -1.37
N SER A 24 -6.74 -13.11 -0.50
CA SER A 24 -7.63 -12.05 -0.94
C SER A 24 -6.78 -10.94 -1.57
N ASP A 25 -6.86 -10.80 -2.88
CA ASP A 25 -6.25 -9.69 -3.60
C ASP A 25 -7.06 -8.42 -3.33
N ILE A 26 -6.43 -7.45 -2.67
CA ILE A 26 -7.01 -6.12 -2.48
C ILE A 26 -7.15 -5.39 -3.81
N LYS A 27 -8.26 -4.68 -3.97
CA LYS A 27 -8.41 -3.71 -5.06
C LYS A 27 -8.09 -2.34 -4.52
N VAL A 28 -7.39 -1.54 -5.32
CA VAL A 28 -6.97 -0.20 -4.94
C VAL A 28 -7.27 0.71 -6.12
N SER A 29 -7.86 1.85 -5.85
CA SER A 29 -8.17 2.89 -6.83
C SER A 29 -7.89 4.26 -6.26
N PHE A 30 -7.63 5.24 -7.12
CA PHE A 30 -7.54 6.65 -6.71
C PHE A 30 -8.94 7.20 -6.46
N THR A 31 -9.10 8.02 -5.41
CA THR A 31 -10.36 8.72 -5.14
C THR A 31 -10.53 9.97 -5.99
N ASP A 32 -9.44 10.52 -6.53
CA ASP A 32 -9.43 11.66 -7.45
C ASP A 32 -8.89 11.24 -8.82
N LYS A 33 -9.61 11.61 -9.88
CA LYS A 33 -9.29 11.31 -11.27
C LYS A 33 -8.05 12.01 -11.81
N LYS A 34 -7.54 13.03 -11.12
CA LYS A 34 -6.26 13.65 -11.52
C LYS A 34 -5.10 12.66 -11.43
N TRP A 35 -5.23 11.66 -10.55
CA TRP A 35 -4.30 10.54 -10.48
C TRP A 35 -4.77 9.42 -11.40
N ASP A 36 -3.91 9.04 -12.35
CA ASP A 36 -4.20 8.02 -13.36
C ASP A 36 -3.14 6.91 -13.41
N GLY A 37 -2.05 7.04 -12.65
CA GLY A 37 -0.92 6.12 -12.68
C GLY A 37 0.03 6.32 -13.86
N GLU A 38 -0.21 7.30 -14.72
CA GLU A 38 0.62 7.64 -15.86
C GLU A 38 1.50 8.86 -15.55
N LYS A 39 0.90 9.95 -15.05
CA LYS A 39 1.59 11.21 -14.77
C LYS A 39 1.23 11.73 -13.39
N ILE A 40 2.23 12.25 -12.68
CA ILE A 40 1.97 12.98 -11.43
C ILE A 40 1.24 14.29 -11.75
N PRO A 41 0.11 14.58 -11.07
CA PRO A 41 -0.58 15.86 -11.20
C PRO A 41 0.37 17.02 -10.91
N LEU A 42 0.26 18.11 -11.67
CA LEU A 42 1.20 19.23 -11.53
C LEU A 42 1.09 19.96 -10.19
N ASP A 43 -0.07 19.90 -9.55
CA ASP A 43 -0.33 20.41 -8.20
C ASP A 43 0.17 19.46 -7.09
N GLU A 44 0.56 18.22 -7.44
CA GLU A 44 0.96 17.17 -6.49
C GLU A 44 2.48 16.93 -6.49
N VAL A 45 3.26 18.00 -6.59
CA VAL A 45 4.73 17.99 -6.54
C VAL A 45 5.25 18.87 -5.39
N CYS A 46 6.52 18.73 -5.03
CA CYS A 46 7.09 19.41 -3.87
C CYS A 46 7.03 20.94 -3.98
N SER A 47 7.10 21.63 -2.85
CA SER A 47 7.01 23.10 -2.77
C SER A 47 8.16 23.86 -3.45
N ASN A 48 9.18 23.17 -3.97
CA ASN A 48 10.19 23.81 -4.83
C ASN A 48 9.68 24.06 -6.25
N TYR A 49 8.63 23.35 -6.66
CA TYR A 49 8.03 23.45 -7.99
C TYR A 49 6.57 23.94 -7.95
N ASN A 50 6.02 24.16 -6.75
CA ASN A 50 4.67 24.67 -6.50
C ASN A 50 4.69 25.76 -5.41
N VAL A 51 3.58 26.51 -5.29
CA VAL A 51 3.40 27.50 -4.21
C VAL A 51 3.28 26.80 -2.85
N GLU A 52 2.60 25.66 -2.83
CA GLU A 52 2.41 24.80 -1.66
C GLU A 52 2.92 23.39 -1.95
N ALA A 53 3.18 22.59 -0.92
CA ALA A 53 3.59 21.22 -1.09
C ALA A 53 2.42 20.36 -1.58
N GLY A 54 2.67 19.51 -2.58
CA GLY A 54 1.74 18.46 -2.99
C GLY A 54 1.47 17.44 -1.88
N SER A 55 0.40 16.69 -2.05
CA SER A 55 -0.13 15.68 -1.14
C SER A 55 0.14 14.26 -1.62
N THR A 56 -0.04 13.29 -0.73
CA THR A 56 -0.25 11.90 -1.13
C THR A 56 -1.55 11.79 -1.93
N PRO A 57 -1.69 10.78 -2.83
CA PRO A 57 -2.99 10.51 -3.44
C PRO A 57 -4.00 10.03 -2.38
N GLY A 58 -5.28 10.36 -2.59
CA GLY A 58 -6.37 9.68 -1.91
C GLY A 58 -6.60 8.30 -2.53
N LEU A 59 -6.86 7.29 -1.69
CA LEU A 59 -7.00 5.89 -2.12
C LEU A 59 -8.27 5.26 -1.57
N TYR A 60 -8.93 4.44 -2.38
CA TYR A 60 -10.00 3.55 -1.93
C TYR A 60 -9.54 2.10 -2.07
N ILE A 61 -9.57 1.36 -0.97
CA ILE A 61 -9.13 -0.04 -0.89
C ILE A 61 -10.31 -0.95 -0.59
N GLU A 62 -10.51 -1.97 -1.41
CA GLU A 62 -11.55 -2.98 -1.25
C GLU A 62 -10.96 -4.36 -0.96
N ASN A 63 -11.81 -5.27 -0.48
CA ASN A 63 -11.48 -6.66 -0.15
C ASN A 63 -10.42 -6.78 0.95
N LEU A 64 -10.54 -5.95 2.00
CA LEU A 64 -9.67 -6.02 3.16
C LEU A 64 -9.72 -7.44 3.76
N PRO A 65 -8.57 -8.07 4.04
CA PRO A 65 -8.53 -9.38 4.67
C PRO A 65 -9.03 -9.33 6.12
N ASP A 66 -9.60 -10.43 6.59
CA ASP A 66 -10.01 -10.57 7.99
C ASP A 66 -8.86 -10.28 8.94
N GLY A 67 -9.14 -9.50 9.98
CA GLY A 67 -8.14 -9.09 10.98
C GLY A 67 -7.24 -7.94 10.53
N ALA A 68 -7.50 -7.31 9.39
CA ALA A 68 -6.88 -6.04 9.00
C ALA A 68 -7.07 -4.97 10.09
N LYS A 69 -5.99 -4.26 10.41
CA LYS A 69 -5.97 -3.19 11.43
C LYS A 69 -5.32 -1.90 10.96
N LYS A 70 -4.30 -1.99 10.10
CA LYS A 70 -3.67 -0.79 9.53
C LYS A 70 -3.33 -1.00 8.06
N VAL A 71 -3.32 0.10 7.32
CA VAL A 71 -2.66 0.22 6.02
C VAL A 71 -1.31 0.87 6.24
N ILE A 72 -0.24 0.27 5.71
CA ILE A 72 1.09 0.88 5.65
C ILE A 72 1.34 1.34 4.21
N LEU A 73 1.63 2.63 4.03
CA LEU A 73 1.87 3.28 2.76
C LEU A 73 3.33 3.69 2.68
N LYS A 74 4.11 2.99 1.85
CA LYS A 74 5.54 3.27 1.64
C LYS A 74 5.72 3.95 0.29
N PHE A 75 6.00 5.25 0.29
CA PHE A 75 6.13 6.03 -0.94
C PHE A 75 7.55 5.97 -1.50
N ASN A 76 7.67 5.73 -2.80
CA ASN A 76 8.93 5.43 -3.46
C ASN A 76 9.14 6.26 -4.73
N ASP A 77 10.41 6.51 -5.03
CA ASP A 77 10.87 6.85 -6.38
C ASP A 77 11.68 5.66 -6.92
N LYS A 78 11.05 4.85 -7.78
CA LYS A 78 11.62 3.60 -8.31
C LYS A 78 12.81 3.84 -9.24
N THR A 79 13.01 5.08 -9.69
CA THR A 79 14.08 5.49 -10.59
C THR A 79 15.22 6.22 -9.88
N PHE A 80 15.07 6.50 -8.58
CA PHE A 80 16.10 7.14 -7.78
C PHE A 80 16.29 6.40 -6.46
N THR A 81 17.26 5.47 -6.45
CA THR A 81 17.50 4.49 -5.36
C THR A 81 17.57 5.07 -3.95
N LYS A 82 18.02 6.33 -3.78
CA LYS A 82 18.07 6.98 -2.46
C LYS A 82 16.69 7.29 -1.88
N MET A 83 15.69 7.39 -2.75
CA MET A 83 14.30 7.70 -2.43
C MET A 83 13.37 6.50 -2.68
N ASP A 84 13.88 5.40 -3.20
CA ASP A 84 13.20 4.11 -3.23
C ASP A 84 13.13 3.51 -1.81
N ASN A 85 12.24 2.54 -1.60
CA ASN A 85 12.00 1.88 -0.32
C ASN A 85 11.56 2.82 0.82
N GLY A 86 10.69 3.77 0.53
CA GLY A 86 10.08 4.64 1.54
C GLY A 86 10.80 5.96 1.74
N GLY A 87 11.74 6.33 0.88
CA GLY A 87 12.46 7.60 1.05
C GLY A 87 11.57 8.83 0.88
N HIS A 88 10.40 8.71 0.25
CA HIS A 88 9.39 9.77 0.22
C HIS A 88 8.53 9.82 1.48
N GLY A 89 8.73 8.92 2.44
CA GLY A 89 7.95 8.80 3.66
C GLY A 89 7.21 7.46 3.75
N ILE A 90 6.95 7.04 4.98
CA ILE A 90 6.14 5.85 5.28
C ILE A 90 5.08 6.25 6.30
N LEU A 91 3.83 6.13 5.90
CA LEU A 91 2.68 6.45 6.74
C LEU A 91 1.91 5.18 7.09
N SER A 92 1.22 5.19 8.23
CA SER A 92 0.19 4.21 8.53
C SER A 92 -1.17 4.89 8.65
N PHE A 93 -2.23 4.20 8.23
CA PHE A 93 -3.62 4.60 8.45
C PHE A 93 -4.36 3.50 9.20
N ASP A 94 -5.10 3.87 10.24
CA ASP A 94 -5.89 2.94 11.03
C ASP A 94 -7.16 2.50 10.28
N ILE A 95 -7.47 1.22 10.36
CA ILE A 95 -8.67 0.62 9.75
C ILE A 95 -9.72 0.42 10.83
N GLU A 96 -10.95 0.84 10.56
CA GLU A 96 -12.09 0.59 11.43
C GLU A 96 -12.31 -0.92 11.68
N GLU A 97 -12.82 -1.26 12.86
CA GLU A 97 -13.03 -2.65 13.21
C GLU A 97 -14.06 -3.32 12.30
N ASN A 98 -13.71 -4.50 11.77
CA ASN A 98 -14.54 -5.30 10.84
C ASN A 98 -14.81 -4.63 9.48
N ALA A 99 -14.08 -3.58 9.11
CA ALA A 99 -14.20 -2.96 7.79
C ALA A 99 -13.75 -3.92 6.68
N THR A 100 -14.52 -3.97 5.58
CA THR A 100 -14.18 -4.74 4.37
C THR A 100 -13.56 -3.88 3.27
N ASN A 101 -13.59 -2.57 3.45
CA ASN A 101 -13.02 -1.54 2.59
C ASN A 101 -12.58 -0.35 3.46
N VAL A 102 -11.75 0.52 2.90
CA VAL A 102 -11.30 1.75 3.57
C VAL A 102 -11.01 2.83 2.54
N GLU A 103 -11.43 4.06 2.84
CA GLU A 103 -11.02 5.27 2.14
C GLU A 103 -9.89 5.94 2.92
N ILE A 104 -8.79 6.24 2.24
CA ILE A 104 -7.61 6.89 2.78
C ILE A 104 -7.57 8.30 2.18
N PRO A 105 -7.78 9.37 2.97
CA PRO A 105 -7.75 10.72 2.45
C PRO A 105 -6.31 11.16 2.14
N PRO A 106 -6.12 12.08 1.17
CA PRO A 106 -4.81 12.62 0.83
C PRO A 106 -4.21 13.40 2.00
N GLN A 107 -2.89 13.32 2.19
CA GLN A 107 -2.15 14.04 3.24
C GLN A 107 -1.16 15.02 2.63
N ILE A 108 -1.20 16.27 3.07
CA ILE A 108 -0.28 17.33 2.59
C ILE A 108 1.16 16.95 2.93
N GLY A 109 2.07 17.15 1.98
CA GLY A 109 3.49 16.89 2.15
C GLY A 109 4.23 17.97 2.94
N GLU A 110 5.49 17.68 3.25
CA GLU A 110 6.43 18.62 3.90
C GLU A 110 5.96 19.14 5.28
N THR A 111 5.04 18.42 5.92
CA THR A 111 4.56 18.68 7.28
C THR A 111 4.48 17.37 8.08
N PHE A 112 4.38 17.49 9.40
CA PHE A 112 4.02 16.40 10.32
C PHE A 112 2.56 16.48 10.78
N GLU A 113 1.85 17.53 10.39
CA GLU A 113 0.42 17.66 10.63
C GLU A 113 -0.31 16.71 9.70
N LEU A 114 -0.92 15.67 10.28
CA LEU A 114 -1.67 14.65 9.57
C LEU A 114 -3.09 14.62 10.11
N ASP A 115 -4.03 14.25 9.24
CA ASP A 115 -5.41 14.02 9.63
C ASP A 115 -5.54 12.84 10.60
N GLU A 116 -6.69 12.76 11.26
CA GLU A 116 -7.02 11.68 12.18
C GLU A 116 -6.89 10.30 11.51
N GLY A 117 -6.40 9.32 12.27
CA GLY A 117 -6.17 7.96 11.80
C GLY A 117 -4.80 7.73 11.18
N PHE A 118 -4.04 8.79 10.89
CA PHE A 118 -2.67 8.67 10.39
C PHE A 118 -1.62 8.62 11.49
N SER A 119 -0.49 7.98 11.18
CA SER A 119 0.75 8.09 11.95
C SER A 119 1.95 8.00 11.03
N VAL A 120 3.05 8.68 11.40
CA VAL A 120 4.33 8.56 10.70
C VAL A 120 5.02 7.29 11.17
N VAL A 121 5.25 6.36 10.24
CA VAL A 121 6.10 5.18 10.48
C VAL A 121 7.56 5.55 10.24
N ASN A 122 7.83 6.33 9.19
CA ASN A 122 9.13 6.90 8.92
C ASN A 122 8.98 8.22 8.16
N ALA A 123 9.73 9.24 8.57
CA ALA A 123 9.78 10.52 7.86
C ALA A 123 10.46 10.36 6.49
N HIS A 124 10.19 11.27 5.58
CA HIS A 124 10.88 11.28 4.30
C HIS A 124 12.38 11.59 4.48
N THR A 125 13.23 11.05 3.62
CA THR A 125 14.70 11.19 3.70
C THR A 125 15.27 12.21 2.71
N GLY A 126 14.40 12.86 1.92
CA GLY A 126 14.81 13.85 0.94
C GLY A 126 15.35 15.13 1.58
N THR A 127 16.62 15.46 1.30
CA THR A 127 17.34 16.65 1.81
C THR A 127 17.76 17.64 0.72
N ARG A 128 17.50 17.33 -0.56
CA ARG A 128 17.81 18.24 -1.67
C ARG A 128 17.01 19.53 -1.53
N PHE A 129 17.49 20.62 -2.13
CA PHE A 129 16.81 21.92 -2.10
C PHE A 129 16.53 22.49 -0.70
N GLY A 130 17.28 22.03 0.32
CA GLY A 130 17.10 22.48 1.70
C GLY A 130 15.88 21.90 2.40
N LYS A 131 15.27 20.83 1.85
CA LYS A 131 14.14 20.14 2.49
C LYS A 131 14.50 19.72 3.91
N GLN A 132 13.60 20.04 4.83
CA GLN A 132 13.59 19.55 6.21
C GLN A 132 12.78 18.27 6.27
N GLU A 133 12.90 17.51 7.37
CA GLU A 133 12.09 16.31 7.58
C GLU A 133 10.59 16.65 7.65
N GLY A 134 9.78 15.71 7.17
CA GLY A 134 8.32 15.74 7.21
C GLY A 134 7.77 14.33 7.02
N ALA A 135 6.46 14.16 7.18
CA ALA A 135 5.80 12.86 7.07
C ALA A 135 5.91 12.29 5.64
N TYR A 136 5.67 13.13 4.64
CA TYR A 136 5.71 12.79 3.22
C TYR A 136 6.42 13.89 2.42
N LEU A 137 7.22 13.53 1.43
CA LEU A 137 7.75 14.44 0.43
C LEU A 137 7.12 14.12 -0.92
N ALA A 138 6.38 15.06 -1.50
CA ALA A 138 5.86 14.91 -2.85
C ALA A 138 7.00 14.78 -3.90
N PRO A 139 6.72 14.24 -5.10
CA PRO A 139 7.69 14.20 -6.21
C PRO A 139 8.45 15.51 -6.37
N CYS A 140 9.78 15.42 -6.41
CA CYS A 140 10.66 16.60 -6.36
C CYS A 140 11.85 16.46 -7.34
N SER A 141 11.66 15.69 -8.42
CA SER A 141 12.66 15.45 -9.47
C SER A 141 12.91 16.67 -10.36
N GLY A 142 11.91 17.55 -10.48
CA GLY A 142 11.91 18.71 -11.37
C GLY A 142 11.64 18.35 -12.82
N GLY A 143 10.74 17.39 -13.09
CA GLY A 143 10.34 17.03 -14.45
C GLY A 143 11.32 16.09 -15.16
N LYS A 144 12.07 15.26 -14.41
CA LYS A 144 13.12 14.39 -14.98
C LYS A 144 12.60 13.02 -15.45
N GLY A 145 11.30 12.77 -15.36
CA GLY A 145 10.68 11.53 -15.78
C GLY A 145 10.86 10.39 -14.78
N ASN A 146 11.01 10.70 -13.49
CA ASN A 146 11.13 9.71 -12.43
C ASN A 146 9.80 8.96 -12.24
N THR A 147 9.85 7.67 -11.93
CA THR A 147 8.66 6.83 -11.70
C THR A 147 8.37 6.74 -10.21
N TYR A 148 7.18 7.17 -9.80
CA TYR A 148 6.75 7.15 -8.42
C TYR A 148 5.72 6.05 -8.18
N SER A 149 5.81 5.41 -7.02
CA SER A 149 4.86 4.40 -6.58
C SER A 149 4.56 4.51 -5.09
N VAL A 150 3.51 3.82 -4.66
CA VAL A 150 3.28 3.49 -3.26
C VAL A 150 3.19 1.97 -3.12
N ASP A 151 3.96 1.40 -2.19
CA ASP A 151 3.76 0.02 -1.77
C ASP A 151 2.78 0.03 -0.60
N ILE A 152 1.66 -0.66 -0.75
CA ILE A 152 0.53 -0.69 0.17
C ILE A 152 0.55 -2.05 0.86
N SER A 153 0.62 -2.07 2.20
CA SER A 153 0.56 -3.31 2.98
C SER A 153 -0.58 -3.24 3.99
N ILE A 154 -1.44 -4.25 4.01
CA ILE A 154 -2.45 -4.41 5.05
C ILE A 154 -1.86 -5.29 6.15
N VAL A 155 -1.91 -4.82 7.39
CA VAL A 155 -1.33 -5.52 8.54
C VAL A 155 -2.35 -5.80 9.63
N ASP A 156 -2.13 -6.87 10.38
CA ASP A 156 -2.91 -7.20 11.58
C ASP A 156 -2.46 -6.41 12.83
N SER A 157 -3.10 -6.68 13.98
CA SER A 157 -2.78 -6.03 15.26
C SER A 157 -1.36 -6.30 15.78
N LYS A 158 -0.65 -7.28 15.23
CA LYS A 158 0.74 -7.62 15.57
C LYS A 158 1.73 -7.07 14.53
N GLY A 159 1.24 -6.32 13.54
CA GLY A 159 2.06 -5.80 12.45
C GLY A 159 2.43 -6.85 11.40
N LYS A 160 1.80 -8.03 11.40
CA LYS A 160 2.04 -9.04 10.37
C LYS A 160 1.32 -8.61 9.08
N VAL A 161 2.06 -8.60 7.96
CA VAL A 161 1.48 -8.36 6.63
C VAL A 161 0.53 -9.49 6.26
N LEU A 162 -0.71 -9.10 5.98
CA LEU A 162 -1.78 -9.98 5.51
C LEU A 162 -1.81 -10.04 3.98
N THR A 163 -1.62 -8.88 3.33
CA THR A 163 -1.53 -8.74 1.88
C THR A 163 -0.80 -7.45 1.53
N SER A 164 -0.28 -7.36 0.31
CA SER A 164 0.38 -6.15 -0.19
C SER A 164 0.15 -5.96 -1.68
N LYS A 165 0.27 -4.70 -2.12
CA LYS A 165 0.13 -4.30 -3.52
C LYS A 165 0.97 -3.08 -3.81
N GLU A 166 1.66 -3.08 -4.94
CA GLU A 166 2.29 -1.86 -5.46
C GLU A 166 1.29 -1.13 -6.37
N LEU A 167 1.20 0.19 -6.21
CA LEU A 167 0.44 1.07 -7.09
C LEU A 167 1.37 2.12 -7.68
N VAL A 168 1.46 2.17 -9.01
CA VAL A 168 2.17 3.23 -9.72
C VAL A 168 1.35 4.52 -9.65
N LEU A 169 1.99 5.60 -9.23
CA LEU A 169 1.36 6.93 -9.13
C LEU A 169 1.50 7.73 -10.42
N GLY A 170 2.59 7.48 -11.15
CA GLY A 170 2.88 8.11 -12.44
C GLY A 170 4.33 8.56 -12.53
N LYS A 171 4.62 9.34 -13.57
CA LYS A 171 5.93 9.94 -13.81
C LYS A 171 5.95 11.44 -13.60
N TYR A 172 7.06 11.95 -13.07
CA TYR A 172 7.39 13.38 -12.99
C TYR A 172 8.84 13.65 -13.35
#